data_AF-A0A223CZI4-F1
#
_entry.id   AF-A0A223CZI4-F1
#
_cell.length_a   1.000
_cell.length_b   1.000
_cell.length_c   1.000
_cell.angle_alpha   90.00
_cell.angle_beta   90.00
_cell.angle_gamma   90.00
#
_symmetry.space_group_name_H-M   'P 1'
#
loop_
_entity.id
_entity.type
_entity.pdbx_description
1 polymer ?
#
loop_
_entity_poly.entity_id
_entity_poly.type
_entity_poly.pdbx_seq_one_letter_code
_entity_poly.pdbx_strand_id
1 'polypeptide(L)'
;MYETWIKSLIDILDELAPVTIVRSRLEMPLGSVTGELSTFIRSRLDLLDENSPWCDLDCEAAGDEVHIAFMIHVPSLNKRTDEEIVASVISIAGNPTISLLTPIGQIGQETYVIKGGIQVPLHHPTDNPNSATHDMAEMLVSLMKVGGFDHQDASDKEADDLVAWSEE
;
A
#
# COMPACT_ATOMS: atom_id res chain seq x y z
N MET A 1 11.95 -8.85 14.78
CA MET A 1 11.39 -9.71 13.71
C MET A 1 10.23 -9.00 13.01
N TYR A 2 9.18 -8.56 13.73
CA TYR A 2 8.11 -7.69 13.19
C TYR A 2 8.65 -6.43 12.50
N GLU A 3 9.50 -5.69 13.21
CA GLU A 3 10.16 -4.49 12.67
C GLU A 3 11.04 -4.78 11.45
N THR A 4 11.62 -5.98 11.37
CA THR A 4 12.48 -6.39 10.25
C THR A 4 11.65 -6.69 9.01
N TRP A 5 10.54 -7.42 9.14
CA TRP A 5 9.68 -7.77 8.01
C TRP A 5 8.88 -6.56 7.50
N ILE A 6 8.35 -5.69 8.38
CA ILE A 6 7.71 -4.44 7.94
C ILE A 6 8.71 -3.57 7.21
N LYS A 7 9.94 -3.49 7.70
CA LYS A 7 11.01 -2.78 7.00
C LYS A 7 11.27 -3.39 5.62
N SER A 8 11.38 -4.71 5.51
CA SER A 8 11.53 -5.36 4.20
C SER A 8 10.35 -5.12 3.26
N LEU A 9 9.12 -5.11 3.78
CA LEU A 9 7.93 -4.77 2.99
C LEU A 9 7.97 -3.31 2.53
N ILE A 10 8.39 -2.39 3.41
CA ILE A 10 8.57 -0.97 3.07
C ILE A 10 9.67 -0.82 2.03
N ASP A 11 10.82 -1.50 2.19
CA ASP A 11 11.93 -1.42 1.25
C ASP A 11 11.50 -1.92 -0.14
N ILE A 12 10.76 -3.03 -0.21
CA ILE A 12 10.24 -3.54 -1.50
C ILE A 12 9.15 -2.63 -2.06
N LEU A 13 8.27 -2.09 -1.21
CA LEU A 13 7.31 -1.10 -1.66
C LEU A 13 8.05 0.12 -2.19
N ASP A 14 9.06 0.66 -1.51
CA ASP A 14 9.85 1.80 -1.97
C ASP A 14 10.48 1.55 -3.35
N GLU A 15 11.00 0.34 -3.60
CA GLU A 15 11.51 -0.07 -4.91
C GLU A 15 10.43 -0.14 -6.02
N LEU A 16 9.17 -0.47 -5.68
CA LEU A 16 8.08 -0.68 -6.65
C LEU A 16 7.06 0.48 -6.73
N ALA A 17 6.93 1.24 -5.65
CA ALA A 17 5.88 2.22 -5.33
C ALA A 17 6.27 3.06 -4.08
N PRO A 18 6.67 4.31 -4.24
CA PRO A 18 7.23 5.08 -3.12
C PRO A 18 6.29 5.21 -1.90
N VAL A 19 6.89 5.19 -0.71
CA VAL A 19 6.15 5.24 0.56
C VAL A 19 6.13 6.67 1.12
N THR A 20 4.94 7.17 1.49
CA THR A 20 4.79 8.56 1.97
C THR A 20 4.72 8.69 3.48
N ILE A 21 4.13 7.72 4.18
CA ILE A 21 3.94 7.80 5.63
C ILE A 21 4.08 6.40 6.22
N VAL A 22 5.07 6.23 7.10
CA VAL A 22 5.20 5.07 7.99
C VAL A 22 5.06 5.60 9.41
N ARG A 23 3.98 5.22 10.10
CA ARG A 23 3.82 5.55 11.53
C ARG A 23 4.21 4.33 12.37
N SER A 24 5.50 4.20 12.70
CA SER A 24 5.95 3.38 13.82
C SER A 24 6.19 4.30 15.03
N ARG A 25 5.54 4.04 16.16
CA ARG A 25 5.74 4.83 17.38
C ARG A 25 7.03 4.40 18.08
N LEU A 26 8.16 5.00 17.72
CA LEU A 26 9.27 5.24 18.64
C LEU A 26 9.22 6.73 19.02
N GLU A 27 9.21 6.97 20.33
CA GLU A 27 9.14 8.27 21.05
C GLU A 27 7.73 8.87 21.28
N MET A 28 7.30 8.79 22.55
CA MET A 28 6.03 9.36 23.03
C MET A 28 6.29 10.56 23.96
N PRO A 29 5.54 11.67 23.79
CA PRO A 29 5.34 12.65 24.86
C PRO A 29 4.40 12.08 25.94
N LEU A 30 4.65 12.47 27.19
CA LEU A 30 3.92 12.02 28.38
C LEU A 30 2.40 12.28 28.30
N GLY A 31 1.61 11.19 28.32
CA GLY A 31 0.19 11.20 28.68
C GLY A 31 -0.83 10.88 27.57
N SER A 32 -0.89 9.64 27.07
CA SER A 32 -2.09 9.13 26.36
C SER A 32 -2.30 7.63 26.53
N VAL A 33 -3.58 7.22 26.50
CA VAL A 33 -4.10 5.86 26.72
C VAL A 33 -4.04 5.04 25.42
N THR A 34 -3.88 3.73 25.59
CA THR A 34 -3.34 2.72 24.67
C THR A 34 -4.24 2.29 23.49
N GLY A 35 -3.58 2.08 22.35
CA GLY A 35 -3.83 1.04 21.35
C GLY A 35 -2.46 0.63 20.80
N GLU A 36 -2.02 -0.61 21.03
CA GLU A 36 -0.59 -0.96 21.22
C GLU A 36 0.15 -1.59 20.02
N LEU A 37 -0.51 -2.03 18.93
CA LEU A 37 0.10 -3.07 18.05
C LEU A 37 -0.01 -2.87 16.53
N SER A 38 -0.47 -1.71 16.03
CA SER A 38 -0.64 -1.52 14.58
C SER A 38 0.31 -0.49 13.96
N THR A 39 0.70 -0.72 12.71
CA THR A 39 1.52 0.16 11.89
C THR A 39 0.74 0.55 10.65
N PHE A 40 0.57 1.86 10.46
CA PHE A 40 -0.10 2.41 9.30
C PHE A 40 0.91 2.85 8.24
N ILE A 41 0.75 2.34 7.02
CA ILE A 41 1.58 2.66 5.87
C ILE A 41 0.70 3.24 4.79
N ARG A 42 1.07 4.42 4.27
CA ARG A 42 0.50 4.96 3.04
C ARG A 42 1.56 4.92 1.94
N SER A 43 1.23 4.25 0.84
CA SER A 43 2.08 4.17 -0.35
C SER A 43 1.29 4.64 -1.58
N ARG A 44 2.00 5.20 -2.55
CA ARG A 44 1.44 5.70 -3.80
C ARG A 44 2.34 5.21 -4.92
N LEU A 45 1.77 4.86 -6.08
CA LEU A 45 2.58 4.38 -7.21
C LEU A 45 3.53 5.46 -7.75
N ASP A 46 3.14 6.72 -7.67
CA ASP A 46 3.92 7.87 -8.14
C ASP A 46 3.66 9.06 -7.19
N LEU A 47 4.69 9.55 -6.51
CA LEU A 47 4.56 10.66 -5.54
C LEU A 47 4.31 12.01 -6.18
N LEU A 48 4.67 12.16 -7.45
CA LEU A 48 4.61 13.43 -8.17
C LEU A 48 3.25 13.59 -8.85
N ASP A 49 2.54 12.49 -9.12
CA ASP A 49 1.19 12.51 -9.66
C ASP A 49 0.12 12.43 -8.54
N GLU A 50 -0.59 13.54 -8.33
CA GLU A 50 -1.73 13.62 -7.39
C GLU A 50 -2.87 12.64 -7.74
N ASN A 51 -2.95 12.22 -9.00
CA ASN A 51 -3.92 11.25 -9.51
C ASN A 51 -3.41 9.81 -9.54
N SER A 52 -2.19 9.58 -9.06
CA SER A 52 -1.64 8.23 -8.94
C SER A 52 -2.47 7.38 -7.96
N PRO A 53 -2.74 6.10 -8.31
CA PRO A 53 -3.31 5.16 -7.36
C PRO A 53 -2.48 5.07 -6.08
N TRP A 54 -3.16 4.89 -4.95
CA TRP A 54 -2.53 4.83 -3.65
C TRP A 54 -3.19 3.79 -2.76
N CYS A 55 -2.46 3.31 -1.77
CA CYS A 55 -2.93 2.31 -0.82
C CYS A 55 -2.67 2.75 0.62
N ASP A 56 -3.64 2.46 1.48
CA ASP A 56 -3.51 2.49 2.92
C ASP A 56 -3.39 1.06 3.42
N LEU A 57 -2.37 0.78 4.22
CA LEU A 57 -2.14 -0.51 4.87
C LEU A 57 -2.19 -0.29 6.38
N ASP A 58 -2.97 -1.13 7.06
CA ASP A 58 -2.97 -1.24 8.52
C ASP A 58 -2.45 -2.63 8.88
N CYS A 59 -1.23 -2.68 9.38
CA CYS A 59 -0.52 -3.90 9.72
C CYS A 59 -0.62 -4.14 11.22
N GLU A 60 -1.21 -5.26 11.64
CA GLU A 60 -1.35 -5.67 13.03
C GLU A 60 -0.67 -7.02 13.27
N ALA A 61 0.08 -7.13 14.36
CA ALA A 61 0.60 -8.42 14.82
C ALA A 61 -0.47 -9.16 15.65
N ALA A 62 -0.85 -10.35 15.22
CA ALA A 62 -1.84 -11.19 15.88
C ALA A 62 -1.21 -12.55 16.25
N GLY A 63 -0.54 -12.61 17.40
CA GLY A 63 0.11 -13.84 17.88
C GLY A 63 1.32 -14.23 17.03
N ASP A 64 1.22 -15.34 16.31
CA ASP A 64 2.20 -15.85 15.36
C ASP A 64 1.81 -15.56 13.90
N GLU A 65 0.95 -14.57 13.68
CA GLU A 65 0.57 -14.08 12.35
C GLU A 65 0.69 -12.55 12.28
N VAL A 66 0.84 -12.03 11.06
CA VAL A 66 0.64 -10.61 10.74
C VAL A 66 -0.58 -10.49 9.86
N HIS A 67 -1.48 -9.59 10.25
CA HIS A 67 -2.69 -9.27 9.51
C HIS A 67 -2.50 -7.89 8.89
N ILE A 68 -2.65 -7.79 7.58
CA ILE A 68 -2.56 -6.53 6.84
C ILE A 68 -3.94 -6.25 6.28
N ALA A 69 -4.66 -5.29 6.83
CA ALA A 69 -5.82 -4.73 6.18
C ALA A 69 -5.36 -3.71 5.14
N PHE A 70 -5.85 -3.80 3.91
CA PHE A 70 -5.51 -2.84 2.86
C PHE A 70 -6.75 -2.14 2.31
N MET A 71 -6.56 -0.88 1.94
CA MET A 71 -7.54 -0.07 1.21
C MET A 71 -6.83 0.64 0.05
N ILE A 72 -7.09 0.15 -1.16
CA ILE A 72 -6.48 0.66 -2.38
C ILE A 72 -7.47 1.59 -3.08
N HIS A 73 -6.99 2.75 -3.48
CA HIS A 73 -7.74 3.80 -4.16
C HIS A 73 -7.20 3.94 -5.57
N VAL A 74 -8.05 3.63 -6.55
CA VAL A 74 -7.72 3.68 -7.98
C VAL A 74 -8.62 4.73 -8.64
N PRO A 75 -8.07 5.90 -9.00
CA PRO A 75 -8.82 6.90 -9.75
C PRO A 75 -9.33 6.36 -11.08
N SER A 76 -10.59 6.64 -11.40
CA SER A 76 -11.31 6.21 -12.62
C SER A 76 -10.83 6.92 -13.90
N LEU A 77 -9.78 7.74 -13.80
CA LEU A 77 -9.17 8.42 -14.95
C LEU A 77 -8.63 7.45 -16.01
N ASN A 78 -8.32 6.22 -15.59
CA ASN A 78 -7.73 5.21 -16.45
C ASN A 78 -8.79 4.27 -17.04
N LYS A 79 -8.75 4.19 -18.37
CA LYS A 79 -9.80 3.77 -19.30
C LYS A 79 -10.08 2.25 -19.27
N ARG A 80 -10.65 1.73 -18.19
CA ARG A 80 -11.17 0.35 -18.15
C ARG A 80 -12.61 0.31 -17.68
N THR A 81 -13.35 -0.66 -18.20
CA THR A 81 -14.74 -0.90 -17.80
C THR A 81 -14.81 -1.49 -16.40
N ASP A 82 -15.92 -1.27 -15.72
CA ASP A 82 -16.20 -1.82 -14.38
C ASP A 82 -15.98 -3.34 -14.37
N GLU A 83 -16.42 -4.06 -15.41
CA GLU A 83 -16.25 -5.50 -15.52
C GLU A 83 -14.78 -5.92 -15.62
N GLU A 84 -13.95 -5.17 -16.36
CA GLU A 84 -12.51 -5.44 -16.49
C GLU A 84 -11.77 -5.20 -15.16
N ILE A 85 -12.15 -4.16 -14.43
CA ILE A 85 -11.59 -3.86 -13.11
C ILE A 85 -11.96 -4.98 -12.14
N VAL A 86 -13.24 -5.34 -12.05
CA VAL A 86 -13.71 -6.41 -11.16
C VAL A 86 -13.03 -7.73 -11.50
N ALA A 87 -12.94 -8.10 -12.77
CA ALA A 87 -12.27 -9.33 -13.20
C ALA A 87 -10.78 -9.34 -12.85
N SER A 88 -10.08 -8.21 -13.06
CA SER A 88 -8.66 -8.09 -12.73
C SER A 88 -8.43 -8.22 -11.21
N VAL A 89 -9.24 -7.53 -10.41
CA VAL A 89 -9.16 -7.60 -8.95
C VAL A 89 -9.42 -9.02 -8.44
N ILE A 90 -10.41 -9.71 -9.01
CA ILE A 90 -10.71 -11.11 -8.66
C ILE A 90 -9.54 -12.03 -9.04
N SER A 91 -8.90 -11.82 -10.19
CA SER A 91 -7.75 -12.64 -10.60
C SER A 91 -6.52 -12.46 -9.72
N ILE A 92 -6.34 -11.27 -9.13
CA ILE A 92 -5.15 -10.94 -8.32
C ILE A 92 -5.36 -11.34 -6.86
N ALA A 93 -6.51 -10.99 -6.27
CA ALA A 93 -6.75 -11.11 -4.83
C ALA A 93 -7.93 -12.02 -4.46
N GLY A 94 -8.52 -12.74 -5.43
CA GLY A 94 -9.64 -13.65 -5.19
C GLY A 94 -10.95 -12.89 -4.97
N ASN A 95 -11.41 -12.74 -3.72
CA ASN A 95 -12.71 -12.14 -3.41
C ASN A 95 -12.60 -10.91 -2.48
N PRO A 96 -11.86 -9.85 -2.86
CA PRO A 96 -11.87 -8.61 -2.09
C PRO A 96 -13.19 -7.84 -2.26
N THR A 97 -13.45 -6.90 -1.35
CA THR A 97 -14.59 -5.98 -1.48
C THR A 97 -14.22 -4.83 -2.41
N ILE A 98 -15.02 -4.60 -3.45
CA ILE A 98 -14.82 -3.51 -4.41
C ILE A 98 -15.98 -2.54 -4.26
N SER A 99 -15.70 -1.24 -4.23
CA SER A 99 -16.71 -0.18 -4.15
C SER A 99 -16.31 0.99 -5.01
N LEU A 100 -17.25 1.61 -5.72
CA LEU A 100 -17.01 2.84 -6.45
C LEU A 100 -17.42 4.04 -5.58
N LEU A 101 -16.48 4.93 -5.31
CA LEU A 101 -16.77 6.22 -4.68
C LEU A 101 -17.05 7.25 -5.77
N THR A 102 -18.32 7.65 -5.88
CA THR A 102 -18.73 8.77 -6.72
C THR A 102 -18.62 10.07 -5.92
N PRO A 103 -17.89 11.09 -6.41
CA PRO A 103 -17.77 12.36 -5.72
C PRO A 103 -19.14 13.06 -5.63
N ILE A 104 -19.40 13.72 -4.50
CA ILE A 104 -20.60 14.54 -4.32
C ILE A 104 -20.28 15.96 -4.82
N GLY A 105 -20.84 16.32 -5.98
CA GLY A 105 -20.65 17.64 -6.61
C GLY A 105 -19.67 17.62 -7.78
N GLN A 106 -19.10 18.77 -8.12
CA GLN A 106 -18.12 18.92 -9.22
C GLN A 106 -16.66 18.78 -8.76
N ILE A 107 -16.44 18.53 -7.47
CA ILE A 107 -15.11 18.48 -6.86
C ILE A 107 -14.82 17.02 -6.53
N GLY A 108 -13.80 16.46 -7.17
CA GLY A 108 -13.35 15.09 -6.98
C GLY A 108 -13.55 14.21 -8.20
N GLN A 109 -12.91 13.05 -8.18
CA GLN A 109 -12.93 12.07 -9.25
C GLN A 109 -13.54 10.77 -8.75
N GLU A 110 -14.24 10.07 -9.65
CA GLU A 110 -14.68 8.70 -9.37
C GLU A 110 -13.45 7.86 -9.01
N THR A 111 -13.53 7.14 -7.89
CA THR A 111 -12.40 6.38 -7.36
C THR A 111 -12.89 5.00 -6.97
N TYR A 112 -12.31 3.96 -7.57
CA TYR A 112 -12.51 2.60 -7.12
C TYR A 112 -11.76 2.38 -5.82
N VAL A 113 -12.44 1.80 -4.85
CA VAL A 113 -11.88 1.42 -3.57
C VAL A 113 -11.93 -0.09 -3.45
N ILE A 114 -10.75 -0.70 -3.31
CA ILE A 114 -10.59 -2.14 -3.15
C ILE A 114 -10.13 -2.38 -1.71
N LYS A 115 -10.91 -3.17 -0.96
CA LYS A 115 -10.64 -3.51 0.44
C LYS A 115 -10.43 -5.00 0.59
N GLY A 116 -9.43 -5.37 1.36
CA GLY A 116 -9.17 -6.76 1.69
C GLY A 116 -8.22 -6.90 2.86
N GLY A 117 -7.86 -8.15 3.13
CA GLY A 117 -6.91 -8.50 4.18
C GLY A 117 -5.93 -9.56 3.67
N ILE A 118 -4.68 -9.46 4.11
CA ILE A 118 -3.65 -10.47 3.91
C ILE A 118 -3.27 -11.00 5.29
N GLN A 119 -3.26 -12.31 5.44
CA GLN A 119 -2.82 -12.97 6.67
C GLN A 119 -1.58 -13.78 6.37
N VAL A 120 -0.55 -13.58 7.18
CA VAL A 120 0.77 -14.16 6.96
C VAL A 120 1.23 -14.84 8.23
N PRO A 121 1.47 -16.16 8.21
CA PRO A 121 2.08 -16.83 9.34
C PRO A 121 3.53 -16.40 9.54
N LEU A 122 3.92 -16.14 10.78
CA LEU A 122 5.29 -15.85 11.23
C LEU A 122 6.07 -17.13 11.59
N HIS A 123 5.62 -18.30 11.11
CA HIS A 123 5.88 -19.57 11.79
C HIS A 123 7.35 -20.04 11.81
N HIS A 124 8.29 -19.59 10.95
CA HIS A 124 9.67 -20.08 11.02
C HIS A 124 10.79 -19.07 10.70
N PRO A 125 11.90 -19.06 11.47
CA PRO A 125 13.09 -18.23 11.21
C PRO A 125 13.90 -18.65 9.98
N THR A 126 13.48 -19.71 9.27
CA THR A 126 14.11 -20.21 8.03
C THR A 126 13.27 -19.93 6.79
N ASP A 127 12.02 -19.51 6.93
CA ASP A 127 11.24 -19.05 5.80
C ASP A 127 11.86 -17.73 5.34
N ASN A 128 12.12 -17.59 4.04
CA ASN A 128 12.68 -16.35 3.51
C ASN A 128 11.59 -15.27 3.57
N PRO A 129 11.59 -14.38 4.58
CA PRO A 129 10.52 -13.42 4.77
C PRO A 129 10.47 -12.46 3.58
N ASN A 130 11.61 -12.26 2.90
CA ASN A 130 11.73 -11.38 1.74
C ASN A 130 10.89 -11.88 0.56
N SER A 131 10.74 -13.20 0.37
CA SER A 131 9.90 -13.74 -0.72
C SER A 131 8.44 -13.44 -0.47
N ALA A 132 7.96 -13.66 0.75
CA ALA A 132 6.56 -13.40 1.10
C ALA A 132 6.23 -11.90 1.08
N THR A 133 7.12 -11.02 1.59
CA THR A 133 6.95 -9.57 1.46
C THR A 133 6.93 -9.12 0.01
N HIS A 134 7.74 -9.76 -0.84
CA HIS A 134 7.82 -9.42 -2.25
C HIS A 134 6.53 -9.77 -2.98
N ASP A 135 6.06 -11.00 -2.85
CA ASP A 135 4.80 -11.45 -3.45
C ASP A 135 3.61 -10.56 -3.00
N MET A 136 3.62 -10.11 -1.74
CA MET A 136 2.61 -9.18 -1.21
C MET A 136 2.72 -7.78 -1.82
N ALA A 137 3.92 -7.23 -1.89
CA ALA A 137 4.15 -5.94 -2.49
C ALA A 137 3.77 -5.96 -3.98
N GLU A 138 4.15 -7.00 -4.73
CA GLU A 138 3.76 -7.20 -6.12
C GLU A 138 2.24 -7.30 -6.28
N MET A 139 1.57 -8.03 -5.39
CA MET A 139 0.11 -8.12 -5.39
C MET A 139 -0.54 -6.75 -5.15
N LEU A 140 -0.07 -5.99 -4.15
CA LEU A 140 -0.58 -4.65 -3.84
C LEU A 140 -0.36 -3.68 -4.99
N VAL A 141 0.82 -3.69 -5.60
CA VAL A 141 1.16 -2.87 -6.78
C VAL A 141 0.30 -3.26 -7.98
N SER A 142 0.10 -4.57 -8.22
CA SER A 142 -0.77 -5.05 -9.29
C SER A 142 -2.22 -4.60 -9.10
N LEU A 143 -2.72 -4.65 -7.86
CA LEU A 143 -4.04 -4.11 -7.50
C LEU A 143 -4.12 -2.60 -7.70
N MET A 144 -3.07 -1.83 -7.38
CA MET A 144 -3.03 -0.39 -7.64
C MET A 144 -3.05 -0.07 -9.15
N LYS A 145 -2.50 -0.95 -9.99
CA LYS A 145 -2.44 -0.79 -11.46
C LYS A 145 -3.70 -1.27 -12.20
N VAL A 146 -4.71 -1.85 -11.53
CA VAL A 146 -5.90 -2.41 -12.22
C VAL A 146 -6.69 -1.40 -13.03
N GLY A 147 -6.63 -0.10 -12.66
CA GLY A 147 -7.24 0.97 -13.44
C GLY A 147 -6.57 1.16 -14.81
N GLY A 148 -5.38 0.62 -15.03
CA GLY A 148 -4.56 0.89 -16.20
C GLY A 148 -3.63 2.09 -16.03
N PHE A 149 -3.23 2.38 -14.77
CA PHE A 149 -2.17 3.35 -14.53
C PHE A 149 -0.87 2.81 -15.12
N ASP A 150 -0.32 3.55 -16.06
CA ASP A 150 0.97 3.27 -16.68
C ASP A 150 1.90 4.42 -16.30
N HIS A 151 3.01 4.08 -15.65
CA HIS A 151 4.00 5.09 -15.27
C HIS A 151 4.71 5.51 -16.56
N GLN A 152 4.27 6.62 -17.15
CA GLN A 152 5.08 7.27 -18.17
C GLN A 152 6.25 7.89 -17.44
N ASP A 153 7.37 7.17 -17.42
CA ASP A 153 8.69 7.54 -16.88
C ASP A 153 8.69 8.98 -16.36
N ALA A 154 8.42 9.14 -15.06
CA ALA A 154 8.81 10.36 -14.38
C ALA A 154 10.31 10.43 -14.61
N SER A 155 10.73 11.28 -15.55
CA SER A 155 12.11 11.30 -16.03
C SER A 155 13.03 11.31 -14.81
N ASP A 156 14.11 10.51 -14.83
CA ASP A 156 15.13 10.33 -13.79
C ASP A 156 15.73 11.64 -13.21
N LYS A 157 15.24 12.82 -13.61
CA LYS A 157 15.55 14.14 -13.08
C LYS A 157 14.80 14.55 -11.82
N GLU A 158 13.67 13.92 -11.46
CA GLU A 158 12.85 14.39 -10.33
C GLU A 158 12.91 13.48 -9.09
N ALA A 159 13.58 12.31 -9.19
CA ALA A 159 13.86 11.44 -8.05
C ALA A 159 14.89 12.02 -7.05
N ASP A 160 15.61 13.08 -7.44
CA ASP A 160 16.58 13.78 -6.59
C ASP A 160 15.93 14.65 -5.48
N ASP A 161 14.61 14.86 -5.50
CA ASP A 161 13.89 15.69 -4.52
C ASP A 161 13.23 14.88 -3.37
N LEU A 162 13.44 13.56 -3.33
CA LEU A 162 13.05 12.74 -2.18
C LEU A 162 14.04 12.93 -1.04
N VAL A 163 13.73 13.92 -0.18
CA VAL A 163 14.26 14.20 1.16
C VAL A 163 15.41 13.28 1.58
N ALA A 164 16.64 13.69 1.27
CA ALA A 164 17.83 13.20 1.93
C ALA A 164 17.73 13.57 3.42
N TRP A 165 17.40 12.60 4.27
CA TRP A 165 17.56 12.74 5.70
C TRP A 165 19.05 12.97 5.97
N SER A 166 19.42 14.19 6.33
CA SER A 166 20.78 14.50 6.75
C SER A 166 21.11 13.67 8.00
N GLU A 167 22.23 12.96 7.96
CA GLU A 167 22.78 12.28 9.14
C GLU A 167 23.10 13.33 10.23
N GLU A 168 22.47 13.20 11.41
CA GLU A 168 22.99 13.77 12.67
C GLU A 168 23.82 12.73 13.42
#